data_AF-A0A7X0TS25-F1
#
_entry.id   AF-A0A7X0TS25-F1
#
_cell.length_a   1.000
_cell.length_b   1.000
_cell.length_c   1.000
_cell.angle_alpha   90.00
_cell.angle_beta   90.00
_cell.angle_gamma   90.00
#
_symmetry.space_group_name_H-M   'P 1'
#
loop_
_entity.id
_entity.type
_entity.pdbx_description
1 polymer ?
#
loop_
_entity_poly.entity_id
_entity_poly.type
_entity_poly.pdbx_seq_one_letter_code
_entity_poly.pdbx_strand_id
1 'polypeptide(L)'
;MKQIIILVLLTIFSTNAAANNSQNFFVGASYLSAETDWLNDSEYNSGYDVHLGYNFTSMYKLELSYLDLGSNNINTLDYKFPMDSGALSVSAIVNYPVGDINIIGKLGTSIKVVKFLAN
;
A
#
# COMPACT_ATOMS: atom_id res chain seq x y z
N MET A 1 2.48 -9.41 21.24
CA MET A 1 2.40 -8.73 19.92
C MET A 1 1.09 -7.97 19.69
N LYS A 2 -0.10 -8.58 19.87
CA LYS A 2 -1.40 -7.88 19.68
C LYS A 2 -1.59 -6.59 20.52
N GLN A 3 -1.05 -6.55 21.73
CA GLN A 3 -1.16 -5.37 22.61
C GLN A 3 -0.29 -4.17 22.17
N ILE A 4 0.82 -4.42 21.47
CA ILE A 4 1.72 -3.35 20.97
C ILE A 4 1.06 -2.63 19.79
N ILE A 5 0.35 -3.36 18.93
CA ILE A 5 -0.38 -2.79 17.78
C ILE A 5 -1.47 -1.83 18.27
N ILE A 6 -2.22 -2.20 19.32
CA ILE A 6 -3.25 -1.35 19.91
C ILE A 6 -2.67 -0.08 20.52
N LEU A 7 -1.50 -0.19 21.18
CA LEU A 7 -0.82 0.95 21.80
C LEU A 7 -0.29 1.94 20.76
N VAL A 8 0.25 1.46 19.64
CA VAL A 8 0.69 2.29 18.51
C VAL A 8 -0.51 2.95 17.82
N LEU A 9 -1.63 2.22 17.69
CA LEU A 9 -2.85 2.79 17.11
C LEU A 9 -3.40 3.93 17.99
N LEU A 10 -3.40 3.76 19.31
CA LEU A 10 -3.86 4.77 20.28
C LEU A 10 -2.96 6.01 20.32
N THR A 11 -1.64 5.89 20.13
CA THR A 11 -0.74 7.05 20.06
C THR A 11 -0.87 7.84 18.76
N ILE A 12 -1.30 7.21 17.66
CA ILE A 12 -1.62 7.91 16.41
C ILE A 12 -2.91 8.73 16.56
N PHE A 13 -3.87 8.27 17.36
CA PHE A 13 -5.12 9.01 17.59
C PHE A 13 -4.95 10.20 18.55
N SER A 14 -4.05 10.13 19.54
CA SER A 14 -3.90 11.17 20.55
C SER A 14 -3.17 12.44 20.10
N THR A 15 -2.56 12.46 18.90
CA THR A 15 -1.83 13.64 18.37
C THR A 15 -2.67 14.56 17.49
N ASN A 16 -3.97 14.29 17.29
CA ASN A 16 -4.84 15.12 16.44
C ASN A 16 -5.37 16.41 17.11
N ALA A 17 -4.88 16.77 18.29
CA ALA A 17 -5.41 17.90 19.07
C ALA A 17 -4.91 19.30 18.62
N ALA A 18 -4.11 19.40 17.55
CA ALA A 18 -3.61 20.71 17.11
C ALA A 18 -3.36 20.79 15.59
N ALA A 19 -4.41 20.82 14.77
CA ALA A 19 -4.30 21.44 13.45
C ALA A 19 -5.67 21.82 12.88
N ASN A 20 -5.87 23.11 12.64
CA ASN A 20 -6.95 23.69 11.83
C ASN A 20 -6.90 23.24 10.33
N ASN A 21 -6.13 22.19 10.02
CA ASN A 21 -5.73 21.70 8.69
C ASN A 21 -5.91 20.17 8.55
N SER A 22 -6.68 19.53 9.44
CA SER A 22 -6.93 18.07 9.42
C SER A 22 -7.63 17.56 8.16
N GLN A 23 -8.16 18.45 7.29
CA GLN A 23 -8.70 18.07 5.97
C GLN A 23 -7.61 17.68 4.95
N ASN A 24 -6.34 18.03 5.21
CA ASN A 24 -5.28 17.75 4.25
C ASN A 24 -4.75 16.33 4.37
N PHE A 25 -4.75 15.73 5.57
CA PHE A 25 -4.32 14.34 5.74
C PHE A 25 -5.48 13.38 5.47
N PHE A 26 -5.21 12.28 4.78
CA PHE A 26 -6.17 11.20 4.57
C PHE A 26 -5.51 9.84 4.78
N VAL A 27 -6.32 8.87 5.18
CA VAL A 27 -5.96 7.45 5.26
C VAL A 27 -6.95 6.67 4.44
N GLY A 28 -6.46 5.65 3.73
CA GLY A 28 -7.29 4.71 3.01
C GLY A 28 -6.74 3.30 3.07
N ALA A 29 -7.59 2.35 2.75
CA ALA A 29 -7.24 0.96 2.58
C ALA A 29 -7.97 0.41 1.36
N SER A 30 -7.32 -0.49 0.64
CA SER A 30 -7.83 -1.09 -0.58
C SER A 30 -7.43 -2.55 -0.68
N TYR A 31 -8.31 -3.35 -1.29
CA TYR A 31 -8.00 -4.73 -1.63
C TYR A 31 -7.31 -4.77 -2.99
N LEU A 32 -6.23 -5.53 -3.08
CA LEU A 32 -5.45 -5.69 -4.29
C LEU A 32 -5.64 -7.10 -4.84
N SER A 33 -5.72 -7.22 -6.16
CA SER A 33 -5.46 -8.47 -6.85
C SER A 33 -4.30 -8.22 -7.80
N ALA A 34 -3.22 -8.97 -7.60
CA ALA A 34 -2.00 -8.85 -8.39
C ALA A 34 -1.76 -10.17 -9.14
N GLU A 35 -1.57 -10.06 -10.43
CA GLU A 35 -1.10 -11.15 -11.28
C GLU A 35 0.42 -11.07 -11.36
N THR A 36 1.11 -12.14 -10.99
CA THR A 36 2.56 -12.22 -11.10
C THR A 36 2.92 -13.15 -12.26
N ASP A 37 3.34 -12.57 -13.39
CA ASP A 37 3.88 -13.33 -14.51
C ASP A 37 5.36 -13.64 -14.27
N TRP A 38 5.66 -14.84 -13.77
CA TRP A 38 7.03 -15.32 -13.59
C TRP A 38 7.23 -16.67 -14.26
N LEU A 39 8.17 -16.75 -15.22
CA LEU A 39 8.68 -18.00 -15.80
C LEU A 39 7.58 -18.99 -16.25
N ASN A 40 6.56 -18.49 -16.96
CA ASN A 40 5.48 -19.29 -17.55
C ASN A 40 4.49 -19.88 -16.54
N ASP A 41 4.47 -19.38 -15.30
CA ASP A 41 3.47 -19.66 -14.27
C ASP A 41 2.83 -18.34 -13.82
N SER A 42 1.49 -18.28 -13.85
CA SER A 42 0.70 -17.10 -13.49
C SER A 42 -0.12 -17.42 -12.24
N GLU A 43 0.37 -17.01 -11.08
CA GLU A 43 -0.40 -17.11 -9.84
C GLU A 43 -1.08 -15.77 -9.56
N TYR A 44 -2.42 -15.81 -9.42
CA TYR A 44 -3.20 -14.71 -8.91
C TYR A 44 -3.07 -14.68 -7.40
N ASN A 45 -2.57 -13.56 -6.88
CA ASN A 45 -2.55 -13.33 -5.45
C ASN A 45 -3.41 -12.14 -5.07
N SER A 46 -4.00 -12.25 -3.88
CA SER A 46 -4.76 -11.18 -3.29
C SER A 46 -3.97 -10.55 -2.16
N GLY A 47 -3.99 -9.23 -2.14
CA GLY A 47 -3.27 -8.41 -1.20
C GLY A 47 -4.13 -7.31 -0.61
N TYR A 48 -3.50 -6.49 0.22
CA TYR A 48 -4.11 -5.25 0.71
C TYR A 48 -3.11 -4.11 0.62
N ASP A 49 -3.64 -2.92 0.38
CA ASP A 49 -2.92 -1.67 0.45
C ASP A 49 -3.47 -0.85 1.61
N VAL A 50 -2.59 -0.28 2.41
CA VAL A 50 -2.93 0.76 3.38
C VAL A 50 -2.08 1.97 3.06
N HIS A 51 -2.72 3.11 2.88
CA HIS A 51 -2.04 4.34 2.51
C HIS A 51 -2.42 5.52 3.39
N LEU A 52 -1.45 6.40 3.57
CA LEU A 52 -1.57 7.68 4.24
C LEU A 52 -1.12 8.75 3.25
N GLY A 53 -1.93 9.79 3.07
CA GLY A 53 -1.63 10.86 2.14
C GLY A 53 -1.88 12.25 2.69
N TYR A 54 -1.36 13.22 1.96
CA TYR A 54 -1.49 14.64 2.23
C TYR A 54 -1.90 15.41 0.98
N ASN A 55 -2.98 16.18 1.07
CA ASN A 55 -3.46 17.10 0.06
C ASN A 55 -2.69 18.42 0.20
N PHE A 56 -1.83 18.73 -0.77
CA PHE A 56 -1.17 20.05 -0.83
C PHE A 56 -2.13 21.11 -1.35
N THR A 57 -2.95 20.71 -2.33
CA THR A 57 -4.00 21.53 -2.95
C THR A 57 -5.18 20.62 -3.31
N SER A 58 -6.25 21.18 -3.86
CA SER A 58 -7.36 20.38 -4.42
C SER A 58 -6.93 19.48 -5.58
N MET A 59 -5.84 19.80 -6.28
CA MET A 59 -5.34 19.04 -7.43
C MET A 59 -4.19 18.08 -7.04
N TYR A 60 -3.25 18.54 -6.22
CA TYR A 60 -2.01 17.81 -5.92
C TYR A 60 -2.03 17.14 -4.55
N LYS A 61 -1.67 15.85 -4.51
CA LYS A 61 -1.56 15.04 -3.30
C LYS A 61 -0.26 14.24 -3.31
N LEU A 62 0.21 13.86 -2.13
CA LEU A 62 1.28 12.88 -1.95
C LEU A 62 0.74 11.73 -1.09
N GLU A 63 1.18 10.52 -1.37
CA GLU A 63 0.74 9.31 -0.70
C GLU A 63 1.94 8.43 -0.37
N LEU A 64 1.95 7.88 0.84
CA LEU A 64 2.82 6.82 1.29
C LEU A 64 1.95 5.57 1.53
N SER A 65 2.34 4.44 0.95
CA SER A 65 1.52 3.23 0.95
C SER A 65 2.34 2.02 1.38
N TYR A 66 1.73 1.12 2.15
CA TYR A 66 2.24 -0.21 2.42
C TYR A 66 1.35 -1.23 1.72
N LEU A 67 1.94 -1.96 0.79
CA LEU A 67 1.29 -3.00 0.02
C LEU A 67 1.73 -4.35 0.57
N ASP A 68 0.76 -5.16 0.98
CA ASP A 68 0.92 -6.60 1.10
C ASP A 68 0.40 -7.20 -0.20
N LEU A 69 1.28 -7.90 -0.94
CA LEU A 69 0.93 -8.50 -2.23
C LEU A 69 0.62 -10.01 -2.09
N GLY A 70 0.62 -10.52 -0.85
CA GLY A 70 0.40 -11.91 -0.53
C GLY A 70 1.63 -12.81 -0.69
N SER A 71 1.42 -14.09 -0.40
CA SER A 71 2.41 -15.16 -0.51
C SER A 71 2.24 -15.98 -1.79
N ASN A 72 3.31 -16.13 -2.57
CA ASN A 72 3.35 -17.02 -3.73
C ASN A 72 4.25 -18.21 -3.45
N ASN A 73 3.92 -19.38 -4.00
CA ASN A 73 4.80 -20.54 -3.95
C ASN A 73 5.55 -20.64 -5.26
N ILE A 74 6.84 -20.30 -5.26
CA ILE A 74 7.65 -20.51 -6.46
C ILE A 74 7.92 -22.01 -6.57
N ASN A 75 7.32 -22.65 -7.59
CA ASN A 75 7.57 -24.05 -7.91
C ASN A 75 8.81 -24.14 -8.82
N THR A 76 9.95 -24.54 -8.26
CA THR A 76 11.11 -24.97 -9.07
C THR A 76 11.48 -26.40 -8.73
N LEU A 77 11.22 -27.30 -9.69
CA LEU A 77 11.81 -28.64 -9.91
C LEU A 77 12.00 -29.61 -8.73
N ASP A 78 11.40 -29.37 -7.55
CA ASP A 78 11.09 -30.31 -6.44
C ASP A 78 11.00 -29.60 -5.06
N TYR A 79 11.20 -28.28 -5.00
CA TYR A 79 11.13 -27.51 -3.75
C TYR A 79 10.11 -26.37 -3.84
N LYS A 80 9.20 -26.33 -2.85
CA LYS A 80 8.28 -25.21 -2.63
C LYS A 80 8.93 -24.21 -1.69
N PHE A 81 9.24 -23.03 -2.20
CA PHE A 81 9.68 -21.90 -1.38
C PHE A 81 8.54 -20.90 -1.25
N PRO A 82 7.94 -20.75 -0.05
CA PRO A 82 6.96 -19.70 0.18
C PRO A 82 7.67 -18.34 0.19
N MET A 83 7.24 -17.47 -0.73
CA MET A 83 7.76 -16.12 -0.86
C MET A 83 6.67 -15.13 -0.47
N ASP A 84 6.88 -14.44 0.65
CA ASP A 84 6.04 -13.32 1.04
C ASP A 84 6.57 -12.05 0.36
N SER A 85 5.68 -11.36 -0.36
CA SER A 85 6.03 -10.11 -1.03
C SER A 85 5.20 -8.95 -0.51
N GLY A 86 5.89 -7.92 -0.03
CA GLY A 86 5.30 -6.63 0.29
C GLY A 86 6.03 -5.51 -0.45
N ALA A 87 5.51 -4.31 -0.38
CA ALA A 87 6.18 -3.12 -0.88
C ALA A 87 5.83 -1.89 -0.05
N LEU A 88 6.81 -1.00 0.10
CA LEU A 88 6.56 0.38 0.52
C LEU A 88 6.57 1.26 -0.72
N SER A 89 5.56 2.10 -0.86
CA SER A 89 5.37 2.99 -2.01
C SER A 89 5.31 4.44 -1.58
N VAL A 90 5.85 5.31 -2.42
CA VAL A 90 5.65 6.76 -2.34
C VAL A 90 5.18 7.26 -3.70
N SER A 91 4.14 8.08 -3.72
CA SER A 91 3.50 8.51 -4.96
C SER A 91 3.02 9.96 -4.87
N ALA A 92 3.18 10.70 -5.96
CA ALA A 92 2.50 11.96 -6.20
C ALA A 92 1.23 11.70 -7.02
N ILE A 93 0.16 12.41 -6.69
CA ILE A 93 -1.16 12.26 -7.32
C ILE A 93 -1.63 13.62 -7.82
N VAL A 94 -2.09 13.65 -9.07
CA VAL A 94 -2.74 14.81 -9.69
C VAL A 94 -4.20 14.44 -9.94
N ASN A 95 -5.12 15.28 -9.47
CA ASN A 95 -6.55 15.15 -9.69
C ASN A 95 -7.00 16.31 -10.57
N TYR A 96 -7.64 15.98 -11.68
CA TYR A 96 -8.19 16.94 -12.61
C TYR A 96 -9.72 16.76 -12.67
N PRO A 97 -10.52 17.74 -12.19
CA PRO A 97 -11.97 17.65 -12.22
C PRO A 97 -12.50 17.82 -13.64
N VAL A 98 -13.38 16.92 -14.06
CA VAL A 98 -14.11 16.98 -15.34
C VAL A 98 -15.60 16.83 -15.05
N GLY A 99 -16.27 17.96 -14.78
CA GLY A 99 -17.65 17.95 -14.26
C GLY A 99 -17.70 17.36 -12.85
N ASP A 100 -18.55 16.37 -12.64
CA ASP A 100 -18.75 15.70 -11.34
C ASP A 100 -17.77 14.53 -11.08
N ILE A 101 -16.91 14.20 -12.05
CA ILE A 101 -15.90 13.15 -11.94
C ILE A 101 -14.49 13.74 -11.87
N ASN A 102 -13.57 13.03 -11.22
CA ASN A 102 -12.15 13.38 -11.21
C ASN A 102 -11.34 12.38 -12.00
N ILE A 103 -10.51 12.87 -12.92
CA ILE A 103 -9.46 12.08 -13.55
C ILE A 103 -8.24 12.14 -12.62
N ILE A 104 -7.73 10.97 -12.25
CA ILE A 104 -6.63 10.85 -11.30
C ILE A 104 -5.43 10.23 -12.01
N GLY A 105 -4.31 10.95 -11.99
CA GLY A 105 -3.01 10.43 -12.36
C GLY A 105 -2.16 10.20 -11.11
N LYS A 106 -1.61 8.99 -10.95
CA LYS A 106 -0.71 8.64 -9.85
C LYS A 106 0.64 8.23 -10.43
N LEU A 107 1.71 8.89 -10.00
CA LEU A 107 3.08 8.57 -10.37
C LEU A 107 3.90 8.37 -9.11
N GLY A 108 4.59 7.24 -9.02
CA GLY A 108 5.34 6.90 -7.82
C GLY A 108 6.40 5.85 -8.05
N THR A 109 7.10 5.51 -6.98
CA THR A 109 8.06 4.41 -6.93
C THR A 109 7.74 3.51 -5.75
N SER A 110 8.03 2.23 -5.90
CA SER A 110 7.80 1.23 -4.87
C SER A 110 9.07 0.43 -4.62
N ILE A 111 9.42 0.29 -3.35
CA ILE A 111 10.51 -0.55 -2.89
C ILE A 111 9.90 -1.87 -2.44
N LYS A 112 10.21 -2.93 -3.18
CA LYS A 112 9.77 -4.28 -2.83
C LYS A 112 10.54 -4.78 -1.61
N VAL A 113 9.80 -5.30 -0.64
CA VAL A 113 10.32 -6.00 0.53
C VAL A 113 9.91 -7.47 0.37
N VAL A 114 10.86 -8.29 -0.04
CA VAL A 114 10.66 -9.74 -0.18
C VAL A 114 11.24 -10.42 1.05
N LYS A 115 10.44 -11.30 1.68
CA LYS A 115 10.91 -12.16 2.76
C LYS A 115 10.89 -13.60 2.27
N PHE A 116 12.08 -14.21 2.28
CA PHE A 116 12.22 -15.65 2.11
C PHE A 116 11.95 -16.32 3.44
N LEU A 117 10.92 -17.16 3.49
CA LEU A 117 10.65 -17.98 4.66
C LEU A 117 11.55 -19.23 4.56
N ALA A 118 12.58 -19.29 5.41
CA ALA A 118 13.38 -20.50 5.57
C ALA A 118 12.61 -21.50 6.45
N ASN A 119 12.49 -22.74 5.96
CA ASN A 119 12.04 -23.89 6.76
C ASN A 119 13.12 -24.33 7.76
#